data_AF-A0A6I3WYC1-F1
#
_entry.id   AF-A0A6I3WYC1-F1
#
_cell.length_a   1.000
_cell.length_b   1.000
_cell.length_c   1.000
_cell.angle_alpha   90.00
_cell.angle_beta   90.00
_cell.angle_gamma   90.00
#
_symmetry.space_group_name_H-M   'P 1'
#
loop_
_entity.id
_entity.type
_entity.pdbx_description
1 polymer ?
#
loop_
_entity_poly.entity_id
_entity_poly.type
_entity_poly.pdbx_seq_one_letter_code
_entity_poly.pdbx_strand_id
1 'polypeptide(L)'
;MIDAMYNELRAQGASEHKVNRVHRLLSAAFGRAMRYDWLLSNPCASATKPRVHTKEITPPSPQEVKRIIKAAESVNPDLATCLRVAAATGMRRGELCALLWTDIGEGTITVRRSLVADDDDVLH
;
A
#
# COMPACT_ATOMS: atom_id res chain seq x y z
N MET A 1 -3.17 16.42 -24.34
CA MET A 1 -3.74 15.05 -24.44
C MET A 1 -3.67 14.33 -23.09
N ILE A 2 -2.48 14.15 -22.50
CA ILE A 2 -2.33 13.49 -21.20
C ILE A 2 -2.97 14.29 -20.05
N ASP A 3 -2.84 15.63 -20.03
CA ASP A 3 -3.48 16.46 -19.01
C ASP A 3 -5.02 16.43 -19.08
N ALA A 4 -5.59 16.30 -20.28
CA ALA A 4 -7.03 16.14 -20.46
C ALA A 4 -7.52 14.83 -19.83
N MET A 5 -6.77 13.74 -20.01
CA MET A 5 -7.06 12.46 -19.36
C MET A 5 -6.95 12.56 -17.83
N TYR A 6 -5.97 13.31 -17.29
CA TYR A 6 -5.89 13.55 -15.84
C TYR A 6 -7.07 14.34 -15.32
N ASN A 7 -7.54 15.35 -16.06
CA ASN A 7 -8.72 16.13 -15.68
C ASN A 7 -10.00 15.30 -15.72
N GLU A 8 -10.13 14.39 -16.70
CA GLU A 8 -11.24 13.44 -16.76
C GLU A 8 -11.24 12.50 -15.55
N LEU A 9 -10.08 11.94 -15.20
CA LEU A 9 -9.95 11.11 -13.99
C LEU A 9 -10.35 11.89 -12.72
N ARG A 10 -9.96 13.16 -12.61
CA ARG A 10 -10.37 14.04 -11.51
C ARG A 10 -11.88 14.27 -11.50
N ALA A 11 -12.48 14.53 -12.67
CA ALA A 11 -13.93 14.72 -12.81
C ALA A 11 -14.71 13.47 -12.37
N GLN A 12 -14.14 12.28 -12.58
CA GLN A 12 -14.66 11.00 -12.11
C GLN A 12 -14.37 10.71 -10.62
N GLY A 13 -13.85 11.67 -9.87
CA GLY A 13 -13.58 11.55 -8.44
C GLY A 13 -12.29 10.82 -8.09
N ALA A 14 -11.36 10.63 -9.03
CA ALA A 14 -10.05 10.07 -8.71
C ALA A 14 -9.26 11.02 -7.79
N SER A 15 -8.69 10.49 -6.72
CA SER A 15 -7.76 11.24 -5.87
C SER A 15 -6.47 11.57 -6.62
N GLU A 16 -5.76 12.62 -6.21
CA GLU A 16 -4.43 12.96 -6.78
C GLU A 16 -3.44 11.79 -6.70
N HIS A 17 -3.55 10.94 -5.68
CA HIS A 17 -2.78 9.70 -5.59
C HIS A 17 -3.08 8.74 -6.74
N LYS A 18 -4.36 8.54 -7.08
CA LYS A 18 -4.79 7.68 -8.19
C LYS A 18 -4.31 8.25 -9.53
N VAL A 19 -4.49 9.56 -9.75
CA VAL A 19 -4.00 10.24 -10.96
C VAL A 19 -2.49 10.11 -11.10
N ASN A 20 -1.73 10.32 -10.01
CA ASN A 20 -0.28 10.15 -10.02
C ASN A 20 0.16 8.70 -10.29
N ARG A 21 -0.58 7.71 -9.78
CA ARG A 21 -0.31 6.28 -10.07
C ARG A 21 -0.46 5.99 -11.56
N VAL A 22 -1.52 6.49 -12.18
CA VAL A 22 -1.75 6.39 -13.63
C VAL A 22 -0.65 7.12 -14.41
N HIS A 23 -0.28 8.34 -14.01
CA HIS A 23 0.84 9.08 -14.63
C HIS A 23 2.14 8.26 -14.62
N ARG A 24 2.51 7.68 -13.47
CA ARG A 24 3.73 6.86 -13.34
C ARG A 24 3.68 5.63 -14.22
N LEU A 25 2.55 4.94 -14.27
CA LEU A 25 2.36 3.76 -15.12
C LEU A 25 2.54 4.11 -16.60
N LEU A 26 1.86 5.16 -17.08
CA LEU A 26 1.95 5.59 -18.48
C LEU A 26 3.35 6.09 -18.83
N SER A 27 3.97 6.89 -17.96
CA SER A 27 5.32 7.38 -18.17
C SER A 27 6.33 6.24 -18.28
N ALA A 28 6.20 5.19 -17.46
CA ALA A 28 7.04 4.00 -17.55
C ALA A 28 6.78 3.18 -18.82
N ALA A 29 5.50 3.04 -19.23
CA ALA A 29 5.12 2.33 -20.45
C ALA A 29 5.67 3.02 -21.71
N PHE A 30 5.49 4.34 -21.84
CA PHE A 30 6.06 5.10 -22.94
C PHE A 30 7.59 5.12 -22.91
N GLY A 31 8.20 5.16 -21.72
CA GLY A 31 9.65 4.98 -21.58
C GLY A 31 10.14 3.63 -22.11
N ARG A 32 9.38 2.55 -21.92
CA ARG A 32 9.69 1.24 -22.55
C ARG A 32 9.52 1.27 -24.06
N ALA A 33 8.44 1.87 -24.56
CA ALA A 33 8.20 2.01 -26.00
C ALA A 33 9.32 2.80 -26.71
N MET A 34 9.86 3.84 -26.07
CA MET A 34 11.03 4.56 -26.58
C MET A 34 12.28 3.66 -26.65
N ARG A 35 12.51 2.79 -25.66
CA ARG A 35 13.64 1.85 -25.69
C ARG A 35 13.53 0.78 -26.79
N TYR A 36 12.33 0.55 -27.30
CA TYR A 36 12.08 -0.34 -28.44
C TYR A 36 11.95 0.45 -29.76
N ASP A 37 12.28 1.74 -29.75
CA ASP A 37 12.17 2.65 -30.90
C ASP A 37 10.75 2.74 -31.49
N TRP A 38 9.71 2.41 -30.73
CA TRP A 38 8.32 2.52 -31.16
C TRP A 38 7.79 3.96 -31.07
N LEU A 39 8.42 4.77 -30.22
CA LEU A 39 8.10 6.18 -30.03
C LEU A 39 9.39 6.99 -29.99
N LEU A 40 9.36 8.16 -30.63
CA LEU A 40 10.48 9.11 -30.64
C LEU A 40 10.56 9.96 -29.36
N SER A 41 9.47 10.06 -28.59
CA SER A 41 9.42 10.86 -27.37
C SER A 41 8.35 10.34 -26.41
N ASN A 42 8.48 10.66 -25.11
CA ASN A 42 7.53 10.27 -24.07
C ASN A 42 6.47 11.36 -23.89
N PRO A 43 5.18 11.11 -24.24
CA PRO A 43 4.11 12.09 -24.08
C PRO A 43 3.88 12.56 -22.64
N CYS A 44 4.25 11.74 -21.64
CA CYS A 44 4.12 12.09 -20.23
C CYS A 44 5.23 13.04 -19.75
N ALA A 45 6.31 13.24 -20.52
CA ALA A 45 7.41 14.13 -20.12
C ALA A 45 6.98 15.61 -20.10
N SER A 46 6.08 15.99 -21.00
CA SER A 46 5.51 17.34 -21.09
C SER A 46 4.22 17.51 -20.30
N ALA A 47 3.70 16.45 -19.68
CA ALA A 47 2.46 16.50 -18.91
C ALA A 47 2.67 17.13 -17.53
N THR A 48 1.63 17.76 -17.00
CA THR A 48 1.65 18.34 -15.66
C THR A 48 1.66 17.22 -14.63
N LYS A 49 2.77 17.08 -13.89
CA LYS A 49 2.90 16.05 -12.84
C LYS A 49 1.84 16.29 -11.76
N PRO A 50 0.99 15.30 -11.45
CA PRO A 50 0.02 15.40 -10.36
C PRO A 50 0.74 15.63 -9.02
N ARG A 51 0.33 16.67 -8.29
CA ARG A 51 0.92 16.99 -6.99
C ARG A 51 0.21 16.18 -5.92
N VAL A 52 0.93 15.22 -5.36
CA VAL A 52 0.43 14.40 -4.25
C VAL A 52 0.91 15.02 -2.94
N HIS A 53 -0.03 15.46 -2.11
CA HIS A 53 0.27 15.83 -0.73
C HIS A 53 0.32 14.55 0.10
N THR A 54 1.51 14.20 0.59
CA THR A 54 1.64 13.09 1.54
C THR A 54 1.01 13.51 2.85
N LYS A 55 -0.03 12.78 3.28
CA LYS A 55 -0.57 12.95 4.62
C LYS A 55 0.50 12.54 5.63
N GLU A 56 0.83 13.42 6.56
CA GLU A 56 1.76 13.10 7.63
C GLU A 56 1.14 12.01 8.51
N ILE A 57 1.86 10.90 8.69
CA ILE A 57 1.43 9.82 9.56
C ILE A 57 2.00 10.11 10.94
N THR A 58 1.11 10.42 11.89
CA THR A 58 1.49 10.53 13.30
C THR A 58 1.44 9.13 13.92
N PRO A 59 2.58 8.50 14.27
CA PRO A 59 2.57 7.21 14.91
C PRO A 59 2.01 7.32 16.34
N PRO A 60 1.29 6.28 16.83
CA PRO A 60 0.81 6.27 18.21
C PRO A 60 1.97 6.18 19.20
N SER A 61 1.81 6.83 20.35
CA SER A 61 2.70 6.68 21.50
C SER A 61 2.64 5.25 22.09
N PRO A 62 3.67 4.81 22.83
CA PRO A 62 3.63 3.51 23.52
C PRO A 62 2.41 3.34 24.45
N GLN A 63 1.95 4.41 25.07
CA GLN A 63 0.76 4.42 25.94
C GLN A 63 -0.53 4.22 25.12
N GLU A 64 -0.63 4.83 23.95
CA GLU A 64 -1.75 4.62 23.03
C GLU A 64 -1.78 3.20 22.49
N VAL A 65 -0.63 2.65 22.10
CA VAL A 65 -0.52 1.25 21.66
C VAL A 65 -1.03 0.29 22.74
N LYS A 66 -0.62 0.49 24.00
CA LYS A 66 -1.11 -0.32 25.14
C LYS A 66 -2.64 -0.21 25.30
N ARG A 67 -3.20 0.99 25.15
CA ARG A 67 -4.66 1.21 25.21
C ARG A 67 -5.40 0.51 24.07
N ILE A 68 -4.87 0.60 22.84
CA ILE A 68 -5.44 -0.06 21.66
C ILE A 68 -5.44 -1.58 21.84
N ILE A 69 -4.32 -2.16 22.29
CA ILE A 69 -4.21 -3.61 22.54
C ILE A 69 -5.22 -4.04 23.60
N LYS A 70 -5.32 -3.31 24.72
CA LYS A 70 -6.27 -3.62 25.78
C LYS A 70 -7.73 -3.53 25.31
N ALA A 71 -8.05 -2.55 24.47
CA ALA A 71 -9.38 -2.44 23.88
C ALA A 71 -9.66 -3.59 22.88
N ALA A 72 -8.64 -4.06 22.16
CA ALA A 72 -8.77 -5.20 21.26
C ALA A 72 -9.06 -6.50 22.02
N GLU A 73 -8.56 -6.68 23.25
CA GLU A 73 -8.84 -7.88 24.06
C GLU A 73 -10.34 -8.12 24.28
N SER A 74 -11.13 -7.05 24.43
CA SER A 74 -12.58 -7.16 24.60
C SER A 74 -13.34 -7.40 23.30
N VAL A 75 -12.71 -7.15 22.14
CA VAL A 75 -13.34 -7.34 20.82
C VAL A 75 -12.99 -8.73 20.28
N ASN A 76 -11.70 -9.07 20.27
CA ASN A 76 -11.17 -10.34 19.81
C ASN A 76 -9.78 -10.59 20.44
N PRO A 77 -9.62 -11.59 21.31
CA PRO A 77 -8.34 -11.94 21.92
C PRO A 77 -7.23 -12.27 20.91
N ASP A 78 -7.56 -12.88 19.77
CA ASP A 78 -6.60 -13.20 18.72
C ASP A 78 -6.08 -11.93 18.05
N LEU A 79 -6.98 -10.97 17.77
CA LEU A 79 -6.59 -9.66 17.25
C LEU A 79 -5.67 -8.93 18.23
N ALA A 80 -5.97 -8.96 19.53
CA ALA A 80 -5.11 -8.37 20.55
C ALA A 80 -3.71 -8.99 20.53
N THR A 81 -3.62 -10.31 20.35
CA THR A 81 -2.35 -11.03 20.20
C THR A 81 -1.62 -10.61 18.94
N CYS A 82 -2.29 -10.54 17.79
CA CYS A 82 -1.69 -10.04 16.54
C CYS A 82 -1.15 -8.61 16.69
N LEU A 83 -1.88 -7.72 17.34
CA LEU A 83 -1.45 -6.33 17.59
C LEU A 83 -0.24 -6.26 18.52
N ARG A 84 -0.16 -7.13 19.54
CA ARG A 84 1.03 -7.25 20.41
C ARG A 84 2.26 -7.64 19.62
N VAL A 85 2.15 -8.68 18.79
CA VAL A 85 3.26 -9.14 17.93
C VAL A 85 3.65 -8.02 16.98
N ALA A 86 2.69 -7.39 16.30
CA ALA A 86 2.93 -6.25 15.40
C ALA A 86 3.71 -5.11 16.09
N ALA A 87 3.30 -4.73 17.29
CA ALA A 87 3.94 -3.66 18.05
C ALA A 87 5.36 -4.02 18.52
N ALA A 88 5.61 -5.30 18.81
CA ALA A 88 6.92 -5.77 19.28
C ALA A 88 7.91 -6.00 18.13
N THR A 89 7.44 -6.42 16.95
CA THR A 89 8.30 -6.84 15.84
C THR A 89 8.31 -5.88 14.65
N GLY A 90 7.34 -4.98 14.55
CA GLY A 90 7.17 -4.08 13.40
C GLY A 90 6.69 -4.78 12.11
N MET A 91 6.23 -6.03 12.21
CA MET A 91 5.74 -6.79 11.05
C MET A 91 4.53 -6.13 10.39
N ARG A 92 4.44 -6.24 9.06
CA ARG A 92 3.28 -5.77 8.30
C ARG A 92 2.09 -6.71 8.51
N ARG A 93 0.88 -6.17 8.36
CA ARG A 93 -0.38 -6.94 8.48
C ARG A 93 -0.36 -8.25 7.68
N GLY A 94 0.07 -8.19 6.41
CA GLY A 94 0.12 -9.38 5.55
C GLY A 94 1.11 -10.44 6.05
N GLU A 95 2.23 -10.02 6.64
CA GLU A 95 3.24 -10.92 7.21
C GLU A 95 2.68 -11.61 8.48
N LEU A 96 1.98 -10.86 9.33
CA LEU A 96 1.31 -11.40 10.53
C LEU A 96 0.22 -12.41 10.16
N CYS A 97 -0.61 -12.09 9.16
CA CYS A 97 -1.69 -12.98 8.72
C CYS A 97 -1.19 -14.26 8.06
N ALA A 98 0.07 -14.31 7.62
CA ALA A 98 0.65 -15.48 6.96
C ALA A 98 1.65 -16.25 7.82
N LEU A 99 1.79 -15.86 9.09
CA LEU A 99 2.71 -16.47 10.04
C LEU A 99 2.24 -17.87 10.42
N LEU A 100 3.13 -18.86 10.36
CA LEU A 100 2.87 -20.21 10.87
C LEU A 100 3.70 -20.49 12.12
N TRP A 101 3.27 -21.50 12.88
CA TRP A 101 4.04 -22.03 14.02
C TRP A 101 5.46 -22.48 13.65
N THR A 102 5.67 -22.98 12.44
CA THR A 102 6.99 -23.39 11.92
C THR A 102 7.92 -22.22 11.60
N ASP A 103 7.43 -20.99 11.67
CA ASP A 103 8.19 -19.76 11.48
C ASP A 103 8.65 -19.16 12.83
N ILE A 104 8.21 -19.72 13.96
CA ILE A 104 8.52 -19.27 15.33
C ILE A 104 9.58 -20.20 15.93
N GLY A 105 10.74 -19.63 16.27
CA GLY A 105 11.81 -20.29 16.99
C GLY A 105 11.93 -19.77 18.43
N GLU A 106 12.94 -20.24 19.15
CA GLU A 106 13.24 -19.70 20.48
C GLU A 106 13.65 -18.23 20.39
N GLY A 107 12.79 -17.34 20.89
CA GLY A 107 13.02 -15.89 20.91
C GLY A 107 13.06 -15.21 19.54
N THR A 108 12.72 -15.91 18.47
CA THR A 108 12.86 -15.42 17.09
C THR A 108 11.61 -15.71 16.24
N ILE A 109 11.29 -14.80 15.32
CA ILE A 109 10.23 -14.96 14.33
C ILE A 109 10.85 -14.77 12.94
N THR A 110 10.66 -15.74 12.06
CA THR A 110 11.18 -15.69 10.68
C THR A 110 10.06 -15.30 9.71
N VAL A 111 10.15 -14.13 9.10
CA VAL A 111 9.16 -13.70 8.09
C VAL A 111 9.49 -14.35 6.75
N ARG A 112 8.68 -15.34 6.33
CA ARG A 112 8.89 -16.07 5.05
C ARG A 112 7.94 -15.68 3.92
N ARG A 113 6.80 -15.07 4.25
CA ARG A 113 5.70 -14.84 3.32
C ARG A 113 4.80 -13.70 3.81
N SER A 114 3.94 -13.22 2.92
CA SER A 114 2.92 -12.23 3.23
C SER A 114 1.62 -12.64 2.54
N LEU A 115 0.51 -12.56 3.27
CA LEU A 115 -0.83 -12.68 2.70
C LEU A 115 -1.18 -11.36 2.02
N VAL A 116 -1.67 -11.44 0.80
CA VAL A 116 -2.28 -10.32 0.07
C VAL A 116 -3.76 -10.66 -0.01
N ALA A 117 -4.61 -9.83 0.59
CA ALA A 117 -6.04 -9.92 0.34
C ALA A 117 -6.28 -9.33 -1.06
N ASP A 118 -6.87 -10.13 -1.94
CA ASP A 118 -7.47 -9.61 -3.16
C ASP A 118 -8.87 -9.13 -2.80
N ASP A 119 -9.18 -7.88 -3.15
CA ASP A 119 -10.53 -7.31 -3.02
C ASP A 119 -11.44 -7.74 -4.20
N ASP A 120 -11.01 -8.70 -5.04
CA ASP A 120 -11.81 -9.28 -6.12
C ASP A 120 -12.84 -10.26 -5.58
N ASP A 121 -13.78 -9.74 -4.80
CA ASP A 121 -15.09 -10.34 -4.52
C ASP A 121 -16.09 -9.89 -5.61
N VAL A 122 -15.66 -9.99 -6.88
CA VAL A 122 -16.57 -9.89 -8.03
C VAL A 122 -17.05 -11.29 -8.32
N LEU A 123 -18.23 -11.62 -7.78
CA LEU A 123 -19.04 -12.76 -8.20
C LEU A 123 -19.12 -12.81 -9.74
N HIS A 124 -18.54 -13.87 -10.32
CA HIS A 124 -18.97 -14.45 -11.58
C HIS A 124 -19.38 -15.89 -11.32
#